data_AF-A0A2W4XG95-F1
#
_entry.id   AF-A0A2W4XG95-F1
#
_cell.length_a   1.000
_cell.length_b   1.000
_cell.length_c   1.000
_cell.angle_alpha   90.00
_cell.angle_beta   90.00
_cell.angle_gamma   90.00
#
_symmetry.space_group_name_H-M   'P 1'
#
loop_
_entity.id
_entity.type
_entity.pdbx_description
1 polymer ?
#
loop_
_entity_poly.entity_id
_entity_poly.type
_entity_poly.pdbx_seq_one_letter_code
_entity_poly.pdbx_strand_id
1 'polypeptide(L)'
;MRVHVINLRSRADRRAQFSNWNARPGLELVFVDAAIGVDIDPESAVRDGLVAARTRLTPGALGCAQSHRELWRQVVARGETAIVCEDDGCLRGDFTVRAGELMTSLGDEWDLLYLGYNTDALVAAETPEGLKLLLQFDDAAKRAPGFLMRSARCARVRPRRLPASKPGAPFVTRSRRVARRDCWRRVSRSRLNAKSSCSGKTAPSLPTGSTA
;
A
#
# COMPACT_ATOMS: atom_id res chain seq x y z
N MET A 1 1.64 12.01 -15.27
CA MET A 1 0.84 10.95 -14.66
C MET A 1 -0.45 11.57 -14.13
N ARG A 2 -1.60 11.03 -14.54
CA ARG A 2 -2.92 11.54 -14.14
C ARG A 2 -3.44 10.78 -12.93
N VAL A 3 -3.96 11.50 -11.94
CA VAL A 3 -4.57 10.95 -10.73
C VAL A 3 -5.98 11.53 -10.59
N HIS A 4 -6.96 10.63 -10.54
CA HIS A 4 -8.34 10.96 -10.27
C HIS A 4 -8.55 11.03 -8.75
N VAL A 5 -9.09 12.14 -8.27
CA VAL A 5 -9.29 12.39 -6.85
C VAL A 5 -10.77 12.49 -6.55
N ILE A 6 -11.31 11.50 -5.86
CA ILE A 6 -12.71 11.47 -5.40
C ILE A 6 -12.82 12.45 -4.23
N ASN A 7 -13.65 13.48 -4.39
CA ASN A 7 -13.82 14.55 -3.41
C ASN A 7 -15.28 15.00 -3.44
N LEU A 8 -15.92 15.14 -2.28
CA LEU A 8 -17.26 15.72 -2.21
C LEU A 8 -17.22 17.17 -2.72
N ARG A 9 -18.12 17.54 -3.65
CA ARG A 9 -18.17 18.89 -4.25
C ARG A 9 -18.19 20.00 -3.19
N SER A 10 -18.87 19.77 -2.07
CA SER A 10 -18.98 20.71 -0.94
C SER A 10 -17.70 20.87 -0.11
N ARG A 11 -16.74 19.95 -0.21
CA ARG A 11 -15.50 19.92 0.59
C ARG A 11 -14.34 20.59 -0.13
N ALA A 12 -14.48 21.90 -0.36
CA ALA A 12 -13.40 22.73 -0.92
C ALA A 12 -12.16 22.77 -0.02
N ASP A 13 -12.34 22.62 1.29
CA ASP A 13 -11.28 22.50 2.30
C ASP A 13 -10.39 21.27 2.05
N ARG A 14 -11.01 20.10 1.84
CA ARG A 14 -10.28 18.84 1.57
C ARG A 14 -9.60 18.87 0.21
N ARG A 15 -10.27 19.41 -0.82
CA ARG A 15 -9.65 19.65 -2.13
C ARG A 15 -8.38 20.50 -2.03
N ALA A 16 -8.44 21.61 -1.29
CA ALA A 16 -7.29 22.48 -1.08
C ALA A 16 -6.17 21.76 -0.30
N GLN A 17 -6.53 20.99 0.72
CA GLN A 17 -5.60 20.20 1.51
C GLN A 17 -4.89 19.12 0.66
N PHE A 18 -5.65 18.33 -0.11
CA PHE A 18 -5.10 17.32 -1.02
C PHE A 18 -4.15 17.97 -2.04
N SER A 19 -4.55 19.10 -2.62
CA SER A 19 -3.71 19.86 -3.55
C SER A 19 -2.41 20.32 -2.88
N ASN A 20 -2.49 20.83 -1.64
CA ASN A 20 -1.33 21.28 -0.88
C ASN A 20 -0.34 20.13 -0.57
N TRP A 21 -0.83 18.91 -0.35
CA TRP A 21 0.01 17.74 -0.17
C TRP A 21 0.59 17.21 -1.48
N ASN A 22 -0.21 17.19 -2.54
CA ASN A 22 0.09 16.33 -3.69
C ASN A 22 0.49 17.09 -4.96
N ALA A 23 0.15 18.37 -5.10
CA ALA A 23 0.45 19.14 -6.31
C ALA A 23 1.97 19.30 -6.50
N ARG A 24 2.46 18.77 -7.61
CA ARG A 24 3.88 18.75 -7.97
C ARG A 24 4.04 18.52 -9.48
N PRO A 25 5.17 18.92 -10.09
CA PRO A 25 5.43 18.65 -11.51
C PRO A 25 5.32 17.16 -11.84
N GLY A 26 4.75 16.85 -13.02
CA GLY A 26 4.57 15.47 -13.50
C GLY A 26 3.34 14.75 -12.94
N LEU A 27 2.59 15.37 -12.03
CA LEU A 27 1.33 14.85 -11.49
C LEU A 27 0.17 15.78 -11.86
N GLU A 28 -0.77 15.28 -12.67
CA GLU A 28 -2.01 15.97 -13.02
C GLU A 28 -3.12 15.48 -12.10
N LEU A 29 -3.69 16.38 -11.30
CA LEU A 29 -4.78 16.07 -10.37
C LEU A 29 -6.13 16.40 -11.01
N VAL A 30 -6.98 15.40 -11.18
CA VAL A 30 -8.33 15.53 -11.75
C VAL A 30 -9.35 15.22 -10.66
N PHE A 31 -10.03 16.25 -10.16
CA PHE A 31 -11.05 16.06 -9.12
C PHE A 31 -12.36 15.55 -9.72
N VAL A 32 -12.89 14.48 -9.13
CA VAL A 32 -14.17 13.87 -9.46
C VAL A 32 -15.10 14.08 -8.28
N ASP A 33 -16.34 14.49 -8.55
CA ASP A 33 -17.30 14.69 -7.49
C ASP A 33 -17.75 13.35 -6.92
N ALA A 34 -17.58 13.20 -5.60
CA ALA A 34 -18.03 12.02 -4.90
C ALA A 34 -19.57 11.99 -4.79
N ALA A 35 -20.13 10.79 -4.90
CA ALA A 35 -21.53 10.52 -4.60
C ALA A 35 -21.83 10.81 -3.12
N ILE A 36 -22.99 11.42 -2.87
CA ILE A 36 -23.48 11.70 -1.53
C ILE A 36 -24.22 10.44 -1.05
N GLY A 37 -23.59 9.68 -0.16
CA GLY A 37 -24.14 8.37 0.19
C GLY A 37 -25.39 8.37 1.07
N VAL A 38 -25.82 9.53 1.58
CA VAL A 38 -27.15 9.65 2.20
C VAL A 38 -28.28 9.60 1.17
N ASP A 39 -27.97 9.88 -0.11
CA ASP A 39 -28.93 9.82 -1.22
C ASP A 39 -29.00 8.43 -1.86
N ILE A 40 -28.20 7.48 -1.37
CA ILE A 40 -28.15 6.11 -1.89
C ILE A 40 -29.08 5.22 -1.07
N ASP A 41 -30.09 4.67 -1.74
CA ASP A 41 -30.95 3.65 -1.16
C ASP A 41 -30.15 2.34 -0.88
N PRO A 42 -30.06 1.87 0.37
CA PRO A 42 -29.33 0.66 0.71
C PRO A 42 -29.86 -0.60 0.02
N GLU A 43 -31.17 -0.70 -0.21
CA GLU A 43 -31.75 -1.87 -0.87
C GLU A 43 -31.35 -1.93 -2.35
N SER A 44 -31.43 -0.80 -3.06
CA SER A 44 -30.90 -0.68 -4.43
C SER A 44 -29.40 -0.96 -4.48
N ALA A 45 -28.62 -0.46 -3.50
CA ALA A 45 -27.19 -0.74 -3.44
C ALA A 45 -26.87 -2.24 -3.37
N VAL A 46 -27.65 -3.01 -2.61
CA VAL A 46 -27.53 -4.48 -2.58
C VAL A 46 -27.97 -5.09 -3.90
N ARG A 47 -29.12 -4.68 -4.42
CA ARG A 47 -29.70 -5.20 -5.67
C ARG A 47 -28.76 -5.00 -6.87
N ASP A 48 -28.11 -3.84 -6.93
CA ASP A 48 -27.20 -3.46 -8.01
C ASP A 48 -25.78 -4.01 -7.81
N GLY A 49 -25.56 -4.84 -6.79
CA GLY A 49 -24.25 -5.42 -6.48
C GLY A 49 -23.20 -4.40 -6.05
N LEU A 50 -23.59 -3.20 -5.60
CA LEU A 50 -22.65 -2.23 -5.03
C LEU A 50 -22.07 -2.73 -3.70
N VAL A 51 -22.92 -3.39 -2.90
CA VAL A 51 -22.57 -3.90 -1.57
C VAL A 51 -23.18 -5.27 -1.36
N ALA A 52 -22.55 -6.11 -0.54
CA ALA A 52 -23.12 -7.41 -0.20
C ALA A 52 -24.39 -7.26 0.68
N ALA A 53 -25.26 -8.27 0.65
CA ALA A 53 -26.37 -8.31 1.59
C ALA A 53 -25.85 -8.32 3.04
N ARG A 54 -26.55 -7.64 3.95
CA ARG A 54 -26.23 -7.53 5.38
C ARG A 54 -24.96 -6.73 5.71
N THR A 55 -24.33 -6.09 4.74
CA THR A 55 -23.21 -5.16 5.02
C THR A 55 -23.75 -3.92 5.73
N ARG A 56 -23.17 -3.57 6.88
CA ARG A 56 -23.50 -2.33 7.61
C ARG A 56 -22.49 -1.25 7.25
N LEU A 57 -22.66 -0.65 6.07
CA LEU A 57 -21.85 0.49 5.67
C LEU A 57 -22.48 1.80 6.18
N THR A 58 -21.63 2.75 6.56
CA THR A 58 -22.07 4.11 6.84
C THR A 58 -22.50 4.78 5.53
N PRO A 59 -23.34 5.84 5.57
CA PRO A 59 -23.64 6.61 4.37
C PRO A 59 -22.38 7.13 3.67
N GLY A 60 -21.37 7.56 4.43
CA GLY A 60 -20.07 7.96 3.86
C GLY A 60 -19.39 6.83 3.09
N ALA A 61 -19.37 5.62 3.64
CA ALA A 61 -18.80 4.45 2.98
C ALA A 61 -19.59 4.02 1.73
N LEU A 62 -20.93 4.14 1.74
CA LEU A 62 -21.76 3.92 0.55
C LEU A 62 -21.44 4.93 -0.56
N GLY A 63 -21.33 6.21 -0.20
CA GLY A 63 -20.93 7.26 -1.14
C GLY A 63 -19.55 7.01 -1.74
N CYS A 64 -18.58 6.59 -0.91
CA CYS A 64 -17.25 6.19 -1.37
C CYS A 64 -17.32 5.00 -2.35
N ALA A 65 -18.01 3.92 -2.01
CA ALA A 65 -18.15 2.75 -2.86
C ALA A 65 -18.79 3.10 -4.21
N GLN A 66 -19.87 3.89 -4.20
CA GLN A 66 -20.57 4.32 -5.42
C GLN A 66 -19.69 5.19 -6.31
N SER A 67 -18.91 6.11 -5.71
CA SER A 67 -17.98 6.99 -6.43
C SER A 67 -16.89 6.18 -7.14
N HIS A 68 -16.32 5.18 -6.44
CA HIS A 68 -15.34 4.28 -7.03
C HIS A 68 -15.94 3.45 -8.16
N ARG A 69 -17.12 2.85 -7.96
CA ARG A 69 -17.81 2.06 -8.99
C ARG A 69 -18.03 2.85 -10.27
N GLU A 70 -18.50 4.08 -10.15
CA GLU A 70 -18.74 4.96 -11.31
C GLU A 70 -17.43 5.30 -12.03
N LEU A 71 -16.39 5.67 -11.28
CA LEU A 71 -15.09 5.96 -11.87
C LEU A 71 -14.49 4.73 -12.56
N TRP A 72 -14.57 3.54 -11.96
CA TRP A 72 -14.10 2.30 -12.58
C TRP A 72 -14.85 1.99 -13.88
N ARG A 73 -16.17 2.19 -13.93
CA ARG A 73 -16.94 2.02 -15.16
C ARG A 73 -16.44 2.94 -16.28
N GLN A 74 -16.12 4.19 -15.96
CA GLN A 74 -15.56 5.14 -16.94
C GLN A 74 -14.17 4.72 -17.41
N VAL A 75 -13.32 4.26 -16.50
CA VAL A 75 -11.95 3.77 -16.79
C VAL A 75 -12.01 2.56 -17.73
N VAL A 76 -12.86 1.58 -17.40
CA VAL A 76 -13.11 0.39 -18.24
C VAL A 76 -13.67 0.78 -19.60
N ALA A 77 -14.66 1.67 -19.65
CA ALA A 77 -15.28 2.10 -20.91
C ALA A 77 -14.30 2.82 -21.85
N ARG A 78 -13.24 3.44 -21.30
CA ARG A 78 -12.18 4.10 -22.08
C ARG A 78 -11.02 3.18 -22.45
N GLY A 79 -10.93 1.99 -21.83
CA GLY A 79 -9.78 1.10 -21.98
C GLY A 79 -8.48 1.73 -21.48
N GLU A 80 -8.56 2.59 -20.46
CA GLU A 80 -7.41 3.32 -19.92
C GLU A 80 -7.02 2.80 -18.53
N THR A 81 -5.75 2.96 -18.16
CA THR A 81 -5.30 2.77 -16.77
C THR A 81 -5.48 4.06 -15.99
N ALA A 82 -6.07 3.99 -14.80
CA ALA A 82 -6.24 5.15 -13.92
C ALA A 82 -5.68 4.92 -12.52
N ILE A 83 -5.07 5.97 -11.97
CA ILE A 83 -4.75 6.04 -10.53
C ILE A 83 -5.88 6.81 -9.86
N VAL A 84 -6.48 6.20 -8.84
CA VAL A 84 -7.59 6.77 -8.07
C VAL A 84 -7.13 7.03 -6.63
N CYS A 85 -7.52 8.18 -6.08
CA CYS A 85 -7.28 8.57 -4.69
C CYS A 85 -8.56 9.17 -4.09
N GLU A 86 -8.73 9.03 -2.79
CA GLU A 86 -9.66 9.87 -2.01
C GLU A 86 -8.97 11.20 -1.63
N ASP A 87 -9.76 12.19 -1.25
CA ASP A 87 -9.33 13.54 -0.87
C ASP A 87 -8.56 13.64 0.46
N ASP A 88 -8.51 12.58 1.27
CA ASP A 88 -7.57 12.44 2.40
C ASP A 88 -6.27 11.70 2.06
N GLY A 89 -6.09 11.31 0.80
CA GLY A 89 -4.87 10.66 0.33
C GLY A 89 -3.66 11.60 0.36
N CYS A 90 -2.53 11.10 0.86
CA CYS A 90 -1.24 11.79 0.80
C CYS A 90 -0.21 10.90 0.10
N LEU A 91 0.20 11.31 -1.10
CA LEU A 91 1.15 10.60 -1.93
C LEU A 91 2.58 10.97 -1.55
N ARG A 92 3.47 9.97 -1.56
CA ARG A 92 4.90 10.14 -1.31
C ARG A 92 5.54 11.19 -2.22
N GLY A 93 6.60 11.83 -1.73
CA GLY A 93 7.40 12.80 -2.50
C GLY A 93 7.93 12.27 -3.83
N ASP A 94 8.28 10.98 -3.88
CA ASP A 94 8.79 10.29 -5.06
C ASP A 94 7.71 9.48 -5.81
N PHE A 95 6.41 9.72 -5.57
CA PHE A 95 5.33 8.89 -6.07
C PHE A 95 5.36 8.69 -7.60
N THR A 96 5.47 9.76 -8.39
CA THR A 96 5.46 9.65 -9.87
C THR A 96 6.59 8.76 -10.39
N VAL A 97 7.77 8.82 -9.77
CA VAL A 97 8.91 7.98 -10.13
C VAL A 97 8.65 6.53 -9.75
N ARG A 98 8.23 6.28 -8.51
CA ARG A 98 7.99 4.93 -7.98
C ARG A 98 6.82 4.22 -8.65
N ALA A 99 5.73 4.94 -8.89
CA ALA A 99 4.58 4.41 -9.62
C ALA A 99 4.96 4.09 -11.07
N GLY A 100 5.74 4.95 -11.75
CA GLY A 100 6.23 4.66 -13.10
C GLY A 100 7.14 3.43 -13.17
N GLU A 101 8.10 3.31 -12.24
CA GLU A 101 8.96 2.12 -12.10
C GLU A 101 8.13 0.85 -11.86
N LEU A 102 7.15 0.93 -10.95
CA LEU A 102 6.27 -0.18 -10.60
C LEU A 102 5.42 -0.62 -11.80
N MET A 103 4.73 0.30 -12.46
CA MET A 103 3.91 0.02 -13.63
C MET A 103 4.75 -0.62 -14.75
N THR A 104 5.97 -0.13 -14.97
CA THR A 104 6.90 -0.72 -15.96
C THR A 104 7.29 -2.15 -15.58
N SER A 105 7.47 -2.44 -14.29
CA SER A 105 7.88 -3.77 -13.82
C SER A 105 6.77 -4.82 -13.76
N LEU A 106 5.53 -4.40 -13.54
CA LEU A 106 4.39 -5.32 -13.36
C LEU A 106 3.87 -5.88 -14.68
N GLY A 107 4.13 -5.21 -15.81
CA GLY A 107 3.51 -5.56 -17.10
C GLY A 107 2.01 -5.28 -17.10
N ASP A 108 1.24 -6.01 -17.92
CA ASP A 108 -0.20 -5.80 -18.10
C ASP A 108 -1.08 -6.87 -17.42
N GLU A 109 -0.47 -7.78 -16.64
CA GLU A 109 -1.14 -8.93 -16.01
C GLU A 109 -1.78 -8.56 -14.64
N TRP A 110 -2.47 -7.43 -14.56
CA TRP A 110 -3.18 -7.00 -13.35
C TRP A 110 -4.41 -6.17 -13.68
N ASP A 111 -5.51 -6.44 -12.96
CA ASP A 111 -6.75 -5.67 -13.11
C ASP A 111 -6.84 -4.50 -12.12
N LEU A 112 -6.25 -4.65 -10.93
CA LEU A 112 -6.32 -3.68 -9.85
C LEU A 112 -5.06 -3.70 -8.98
N LEU A 113 -4.53 -2.52 -8.67
CA LEU A 113 -3.38 -2.35 -7.79
C LEU A 113 -3.73 -1.45 -6.61
N TYR A 114 -3.60 -1.97 -5.39
CA TYR A 114 -3.79 -1.19 -4.18
C TYR A 114 -2.47 -0.56 -3.73
N LEU A 115 -2.35 0.76 -3.87
CA LEU A 115 -1.13 1.53 -3.55
C LEU A 115 -1.14 2.16 -2.14
N GLY A 116 -2.28 2.10 -1.46
CA GLY A 116 -2.45 2.62 -0.11
C GLY A 116 -2.05 1.60 0.96
N TYR A 117 -1.93 2.07 2.19
CA TYR A 117 -1.91 1.21 3.36
C TYR A 117 -2.82 1.82 4.42
N ASN A 118 -3.59 0.97 5.10
CA ASN A 118 -4.35 1.39 6.25
C ASN A 118 -3.58 1.06 7.52
N THR A 119 -3.70 1.90 8.53
CA THR A 119 -3.00 1.74 9.82
C THR A 119 -3.95 1.50 10.98
N ASP A 120 -5.25 1.57 10.73
CA ASP A 120 -6.30 1.22 11.67
C ASP A 120 -6.53 -0.30 11.78
N ALA A 121 -5.81 -1.09 10.98
CA ALA A 121 -5.89 -2.54 10.93
C ALA A 121 -4.70 -3.20 11.62
N LEU A 122 -4.98 -4.33 12.28
CA LEU A 122 -3.94 -5.24 12.74
C LEU A 122 -3.38 -6.01 11.55
N VAL A 123 -2.06 -6.06 11.43
CA VAL A 123 -1.41 -6.94 10.45
C VAL A 123 -1.00 -8.22 11.17
N ALA A 124 -1.67 -9.32 10.82
CA ALA A 124 -1.25 -10.65 11.25
C ALA A 124 -0.32 -11.25 10.19
N ALA A 125 0.79 -11.83 10.63
CA ALA A 125 1.64 -12.65 9.79
C ALA A 125 2.11 -13.87 10.57
N GLU A 126 2.49 -14.91 9.84
CA GLU A 126 2.99 -16.16 10.38
C GLU A 126 4.37 -16.43 9.77
N THR A 127 5.34 -16.79 10.62
CA THR A 127 6.66 -17.18 10.13
C THR A 127 6.60 -18.60 9.53
N PRO A 128 7.58 -19.01 8.72
CA PRO A 128 7.64 -20.37 8.19
C PRO A 128 7.61 -21.47 9.26
N GLU A 129 8.06 -21.16 10.49
CA GLU A 129 8.06 -22.07 11.64
C GLU A 129 6.73 -22.08 12.42
N GLY A 130 5.71 -21.34 11.95
CA GLY A 130 4.39 -21.26 12.58
C GLY A 130 4.26 -20.22 13.69
N LEU A 131 5.24 -19.32 13.86
CA LEU A 131 5.13 -18.25 14.85
C LEU A 131 4.16 -17.18 14.35
N LYS A 132 3.06 -16.98 15.07
CA LYS A 132 2.09 -15.94 14.78
C LYS A 132 2.51 -14.63 15.40
N LEU A 133 2.50 -13.58 14.60
CA LEU A 133 2.84 -12.23 14.99
C LEU A 133 1.73 -11.27 14.57
N LEU A 134 1.41 -10.36 15.48
CA LEU A 134 0.37 -9.36 15.33
C LEU A 134 1.03 -7.98 15.46
N LEU A 135 0.95 -7.19 14.40
CA LEU A 135 1.55 -5.85 14.32
C LEU A 135 0.42 -4.82 14.39
N GLN A 136 0.55 -3.88 15.33
CA GLN A 136 -0.30 -2.70 15.42
C GLN A 136 0.51 -1.46 15.02
N PHE A 137 -0.08 -0.58 14.22
CA PHE A 137 0.56 0.67 13.84
C PHE A 137 0.38 1.73 14.93
N ASP A 138 1.44 2.50 15.18
CA ASP A 138 1.36 3.69 16.02
C ASP A 138 0.80 4.87 15.22
N ASP A 139 -0.51 5.06 15.32
CA ASP A 139 -1.22 6.16 14.68
C ASP A 139 -1.01 7.52 15.35
N ALA A 140 -0.45 7.58 16.57
CA ALA A 140 -0.15 8.85 17.21
C ALA A 140 0.86 9.67 16.39
N ALA A 141 1.76 9.00 15.67
CA ALA A 141 2.71 9.64 14.76
C ALA A 141 2.01 10.46 13.66
N LYS A 142 0.86 10.00 13.14
CA LYS A 142 0.09 10.71 12.11
C LYS A 142 -0.53 12.02 12.62
N ARG A 143 -0.80 12.10 13.93
CA ARG A 143 -1.40 13.28 14.59
C ARG A 143 -0.40 14.41 14.80
N ALA A 144 0.91 14.14 14.67
CA ALA A 144 1.93 15.16 14.80
C ALA A 144 1.75 16.24 13.70
N PRO A 145 1.77 17.54 14.04
CA PRO A 145 1.61 18.61 13.06
C PRO A 145 2.56 18.46 11.87
N GLY A 146 2.01 18.55 10.66
CA GLY A 146 2.77 18.43 9.42
C GLY A 146 3.30 17.03 9.10
N PHE A 147 2.85 15.96 9.77
CA PHE A 147 3.26 14.58 9.45
C PHE A 147 3.10 14.25 7.96
N LEU A 148 1.87 14.40 7.44
CA LEU A 148 1.57 14.15 6.02
C LEU A 148 2.33 15.12 5.10
N MET A 149 2.48 16.38 5.48
CA MET A 149 3.25 17.36 4.70
C MET A 149 4.73 16.96 4.57
N ARG A 150 5.33 16.43 5.63
CA ARG A 150 6.71 15.92 5.59
C ARG A 150 6.80 14.69 4.68
N SER A 151 5.86 13.76 4.79
CA SER A 151 5.79 12.56 3.94
C SER A 151 5.63 12.91 2.46
N ALA A 152 4.75 13.87 2.16
CA ALA A 152 4.51 14.40 0.83
C ALA A 152 5.74 15.06 0.19
N ARG A 153 6.60 15.70 0.99
CA ARG A 153 7.82 16.38 0.51
C ARG A 153 9.06 15.48 0.53
N CYS A 154 8.99 14.33 1.18
CA CYS A 154 10.14 13.44 1.31
C CYS A 154 10.33 12.61 0.04
N ALA A 155 11.25 13.02 -0.83
CA ALA A 155 11.65 12.26 -2.02
C ALA A 155 12.50 11.02 -1.70
N ARG A 156 12.93 10.84 -0.45
CA ARG A 156 13.79 9.73 -0.02
C ARG A 156 13.46 9.31 1.41
N VAL A 157 12.52 8.38 1.54
CA VAL A 157 12.26 7.72 2.82
C VAL A 157 13.33 6.64 3.01
N ARG A 158 14.45 6.98 3.67
CA ARG A 158 15.24 5.93 4.31
C ARG A 158 14.50 5.52 5.58
N PRO A 159 14.33 4.21 5.87
CA PRO A 159 13.81 3.78 7.15
C PRO A 159 14.65 4.44 8.24
N ARG A 160 14.04 5.31 9.04
CA ARG A 160 14.70 5.86 10.20
C ARG A 160 14.86 4.69 11.16
N ARG A 161 16.10 4.28 11.44
CA ARG A 161 16.36 3.28 12.47
C ARG A 161 15.87 3.85 13.78
N LEU A 162 14.81 3.28 14.32
CA LEU A 162 14.41 3.56 15.69
C LEU A 162 15.49 2.97 16.60
N PRO A 163 15.97 3.72 17.61
CA PRO A 163 16.83 3.14 18.62
C PRO A 163 16.04 2.01 19.31
N ALA A 164 16.64 0.82 19.39
CA ALA A 164 16.05 -0.27 20.15
C ALA A 164 16.04 0.15 21.63
N SER A 165 14.87 0.49 22.17
CA SER A 165 14.71 0.60 23.61
C SER A 165 14.52 -0.81 24.17
N LYS A 166 15.40 -1.22 25.08
CA LYS A 166 15.06 -2.30 26.01
C LYS A 166 13.89 -1.79 26.87
N PRO A 167 12.87 -2.60 27.17
CA PRO A 167 11.87 -2.23 28.16
C PRO A 167 12.59 -1.98 29.51
N GLY A 168 12.44 -0.78 30.09
CA GLY A 168 12.84 -0.50 31.48
C GLY A 168 14.09 0.34 31.76
N ALA A 169 14.77 0.93 30.78
CA ALA A 169 15.92 1.82 31.07
C ALA A 169 15.52 3.31 31.07
N PRO A 170 15.79 4.09 32.14
CA PRO A 170 15.56 5.52 32.15
C PRO A 170 16.47 6.22 31.14
N PHE A 171 15.86 7.13 30.37
CA PHE A 171 16.46 7.85 29.26
C PHE A 171 17.51 8.85 29.79
N VAL A 172 18.81 8.53 29.66
CA VAL A 172 19.90 9.49 29.91
C VAL A 172 20.58 9.81 28.58
N THR A 173 20.34 11.00 28.05
CA THR A 173 21.04 11.51 26.87
C THR A 173 22.43 12.02 27.24
N ARG A 174 23.47 11.35 26.75
CA ARG A 174 24.73 12.01 26.39
C ARG A 174 25.16 11.55 25.01
N SER A 175 24.84 12.34 23.99
CA SER A 175 25.40 12.17 22.66
C SER A 175 26.83 12.71 22.63
N ARG A 176 27.83 11.85 22.58
CA ARG A 176 29.10 12.18 21.91
C ARG A 176 29.02 11.64 20.49
N ARG A 177 29.14 12.53 19.50
CA ARG A 177 29.33 12.16 18.10
C ARG A 177 30.68 11.45 17.98
N VAL A 178 30.69 10.24 17.45
CA VAL A 178 31.89 9.67 16.83
C VAL A 178 31.52 9.37 15.38
N ALA A 179 32.13 10.13 14.48
CA ALA A 179 32.11 9.87 13.05
C ALA A 179 32.92 8.60 12.77
N ARG A 180 32.41 7.69 11.93
CA ARG A 180 33.27 6.78 11.16
C ARG A 180 32.75 6.61 9.73
N ARG A 181 33.73 6.75 8.83
CA ARG A 181 33.75 6.54 7.38
C ARG A 181 33.68 5.05 7.03
N ASP A 182 33.20 4.81 5.81
CA ASP A 182 33.54 3.72 4.89
C ASP A 182 33.43 2.25 5.36
N CYS A 183 32.42 1.54 4.85
CA CYS A 183 32.60 0.16 4.39
C CYS A 183 31.40 -0.30 3.55
N TRP A 184 31.52 -0.28 2.21
CA TRP A 184 30.80 -1.20 1.31
C TRP A 184 31.58 -1.28 -0.01
N ARG A 185 32.47 -2.27 -0.12
CA ARG A 185 32.99 -2.76 -1.40
C ARG A 185 32.73 -4.25 -1.50
N ARG A 186 32.00 -4.61 -2.57
CA ARG A 186 32.21 -5.76 -3.45
C ARG A 186 31.91 -7.17 -2.87
N VAL A 187 30.81 -7.76 -3.35
CA VAL A 187 30.78 -9.20 -3.69
C VAL A 187 30.36 -9.31 -5.14
N SER A 188 31.30 -9.73 -5.98
CA SER A 188 31.14 -10.00 -7.41
C SER A 188 31.43 -11.49 -7.66
N ARG A 189 30.49 -12.15 -8.36
CA ARG A 189 30.61 -13.35 -9.20
C ARG A 189 31.83 -14.27 -9.02
N SER A 190 31.59 -15.54 -8.73
CA SER A 190 32.05 -16.69 -9.57
C SER A 190 31.79 -18.03 -8.88
N ARG A 191 31.14 -18.97 -9.58
CA ARG A 191 31.68 -20.29 -9.95
C ARG A 191 30.59 -21.11 -10.64
N LEU A 192 30.77 -21.27 -11.95
CA LEU A 192 30.18 -22.31 -12.77
C LEU A 192 31.21 -23.46 -12.90
N ASN A 193 30.70 -24.69 -12.82
CA ASN A 193 31.14 -25.95 -13.44
C ASN A 193 32.43 -26.70 -13.00
N ALA A 194 32.23 -27.95 -12.53
CA ALA A 194 32.74 -29.22 -13.08
C ALA A 194 32.06 -30.40 -12.32
N LYS A 195 31.17 -31.23 -12.92
CA LYS A 195 31.40 -32.57 -13.55
C LYS A 195 32.19 -33.54 -12.63
N SER A 196 31.88 -34.83 -12.41
CA SER A 196 31.02 -35.84 -13.07
C SER A 196 30.97 -37.17 -12.26
N SER A 197 29.94 -37.98 -12.52
CA SER A 197 29.83 -39.46 -12.47
C SER A 197 29.98 -40.25 -11.15
N CYS A 198 28.92 -40.98 -10.76
CA CYS A 198 28.92 -42.45 -10.75
C CYS A 198 27.50 -43.03 -10.60
N SER A 199 27.30 -44.20 -11.21
CA SER A 199 26.06 -44.88 -11.55
C SER A 199 25.49 -45.82 -10.48
N GLY A 200 24.16 -45.92 -10.43
CA GLY A 200 23.41 -47.18 -10.25
C GLY A 200 23.11 -47.66 -8.82
N LYS A 201 21.81 -47.73 -8.47
CA LYS A 201 21.06 -48.97 -8.13
C LYS A 201 19.67 -48.67 -7.52
N THR A 202 18.64 -49.13 -8.24
CA THR A 202 17.36 -49.76 -7.80
C THR A 202 16.56 -49.25 -6.58
N ALA A 203 15.27 -49.00 -6.84
CA ALA A 203 14.19 -48.73 -5.89
C ALA A 203 13.87 -49.91 -4.95
N PRO A 204 13.05 -49.66 -3.90
CA PRO A 204 11.84 -50.45 -3.73
C PRO A 204 10.58 -49.60 -3.43
N SER A 205 9.46 -50.12 -3.92
CA SER A 205 8.08 -49.62 -3.85
C SER A 205 7.32 -50.08 -2.60
N LEU A 206 6.49 -49.17 -2.06
CA LEU A 206 5.12 -49.31 -1.47
C LEU A 206 4.82 -50.41 -0.41
N PRO A 207 3.89 -50.16 0.54
CA PRO A 207 2.49 -50.41 0.23
C PRO A 207 1.51 -49.29 0.67
N THR A 208 0.58 -49.04 -0.24
CA THR A 208 -0.74 -48.47 -0.02
C THR A 208 -1.59 -49.40 0.84
N GLY A 209 -2.18 -48.88 1.92
CA GLY A 209 -3.24 -49.54 2.68
C GLY A 209 -4.59 -48.88 2.42
N SER A 210 -5.49 -49.62 1.79
CA SER A 210 -6.94 -49.39 1.73
C SER A 210 -7.62 -50.71 2.05
N THR A 211 -8.62 -50.64 2.94
CA THR A 211 -9.79 -51.53 3.19
C THR A 211 -10.20 -51.25 4.65
N ALA A 212 -11.46 -51.08 5.04
CA ALA A 212 -12.76 -51.28 4.43
C ALA A 212 -13.78 -50.36 5.14
#